data_AF-A0A4U0GUB7-F1
#
_entry.id   AF-A0A4U0GUB7-F1
#
_cell.length_a   1.000
_cell.length_b   1.000
_cell.length_c   1.000
_cell.angle_alpha   90.00
_cell.angle_beta   90.00
_cell.angle_gamma   90.00
#
_symmetry.space_group_name_H-M   'P 1'
#
loop_
_entity.id
_entity.type
_entity.pdbx_description
1 polymer ?
#
loop_
_entity_poly.entity_id
_entity_poly.type
_entity_poly.pdbx_seq_one_letter_code
_entity_poly.pdbx_strand_id
1 'polypeptide(L)'
;MKVLALDTATEACSVALSVDGNVLGRHEVAGRSHTQLLMPMVHALMQQAGIGFAQLDAIACGIGPGSFAGVRIGVGVVKGLALALDRPVIGVSSLAALAKPVLDAGQARVLCAIDARMNEVYWAAYGANERGMPADIVSPQVIAPDAVEPVGGGCWAAVGTGWGTYETQLRAASAAQLSGVDGTALPDARALVLIALEELRRGGGMDADALVPAYLRNKVALTLSEQQALRRG
;
A
#
# COMPACT_ATOMS: atom_id res chain seq x y z
N MET A 1 -9.36 -20.22 -4.04
CA MET A 1 -8.15 -19.55 -4.57
C MET A 1 -7.15 -19.37 -3.45
N LYS A 2 -5.89 -19.69 -3.73
CA LYS A 2 -4.74 -19.62 -2.82
C LYS A 2 -3.84 -18.47 -3.26
N VAL A 3 -3.90 -17.34 -2.56
CA VAL A 3 -3.16 -16.13 -2.94
C VAL A 3 -2.29 -15.69 -1.78
N LEU A 4 -0.99 -15.55 -2.05
CA LEU A 4 -0.02 -14.99 -1.10
C LEU A 4 0.15 -13.49 -1.39
N ALA A 5 0.06 -12.64 -0.38
CA ALA A 5 0.25 -11.19 -0.47
C ALA A 5 1.41 -10.74 0.41
N LEU A 6 2.22 -9.81 -0.09
CA LEU A 6 3.37 -9.24 0.62
C LEU A 6 3.36 -7.71 0.48
N ASP A 7 3.55 -6.98 1.58
CA ASP A 7 3.80 -5.54 1.57
C ASP A 7 4.99 -5.20 2.47
N THR A 8 5.93 -4.45 1.91
CA THR A 8 7.10 -3.89 2.60
C THR A 8 7.27 -2.41 2.24
N ALA A 9 6.20 -1.74 1.82
CA ALA A 9 6.25 -0.39 1.28
C ALA A 9 6.51 0.65 2.38
N THR A 10 6.13 0.39 3.63
CA THR A 10 6.28 1.31 4.76
C THR A 10 7.21 0.73 5.82
N GLU A 11 7.18 1.27 7.04
CA GLU A 11 7.87 0.68 8.19
C GLU A 11 7.30 -0.68 8.61
N ALA A 12 6.08 -1.02 8.16
CA ALA A 12 5.52 -2.35 8.32
C ALA A 12 6.15 -3.36 7.33
N CYS A 13 6.33 -4.58 7.81
CA CYS A 13 6.49 -5.77 7.00
C CYS A 13 5.26 -6.64 7.25
N SER A 14 4.46 -6.88 6.22
CA SER A 14 3.26 -7.69 6.34
C SER A 14 3.13 -8.71 5.22
N VAL A 15 2.58 -9.86 5.58
CA VAL A 15 2.26 -10.95 4.66
C VAL A 15 0.89 -11.51 4.99
N ALA A 16 0.17 -11.93 3.96
CA ALA A 16 -1.10 -12.60 4.15
C ALA A 16 -1.26 -13.73 3.15
N LEU A 17 -2.01 -14.75 3.54
CA LEU A 17 -2.32 -15.90 2.71
C LEU A 17 -3.83 -16.09 2.75
N SER A 18 -4.47 -15.99 1.59
CA SER A 18 -5.83 -16.49 1.43
C SER A 18 -5.77 -17.96 1.00
N VAL A 19 -6.54 -18.82 1.65
CA VAL A 19 -6.83 -20.19 1.22
C VAL A 19 -8.34 -20.34 1.17
N ASP A 20 -8.88 -20.36 -0.04
CA ASP A 20 -10.30 -20.59 -0.31
C ASP A 20 -11.22 -19.65 0.48
N GLY A 21 -10.81 -18.38 0.58
CA GLY A 21 -11.57 -17.31 1.25
C GLY A 21 -11.20 -17.10 2.72
N ASN A 22 -10.51 -18.04 3.37
CA ASN A 22 -9.97 -17.83 4.71
C ASN A 22 -8.64 -17.07 4.61
N VAL A 23 -8.47 -15.98 5.37
CA VAL A 23 -7.27 -15.12 5.32
C VAL A 23 -6.49 -15.25 6.63
N LEU A 24 -5.24 -15.69 6.50
CA LEU A 24 -4.23 -15.60 7.55
C LEU A 24 -3.30 -14.42 7.27
N GLY A 25 -2.82 -13.74 8.30
CA GLY A 25 -1.91 -12.61 8.12
C GLY A 25 -0.93 -12.45 9.27
N ARG A 26 0.21 -11.86 8.96
CA ARG A 26 1.23 -11.39 9.90
C ARG A 26 1.59 -9.96 9.54
N HIS A 27 1.75 -9.13 10.56
CA HIS A 27 2.07 -7.71 10.39
C HIS A 27 2.98 -7.30 11.55
N GLU A 28 4.20 -6.84 11.24
CA GLU A 28 5.13 -6.31 12.23
C GLU A 28 5.70 -4.97 11.76
N VAL A 29 5.90 -4.06 12.71
CA VAL A 29 6.66 -2.82 12.47
C VAL A 29 8.14 -3.19 12.45
N ALA A 30 8.67 -3.35 11.24
CA ALA A 30 9.98 -3.94 10.96
C ALA A 30 11.14 -2.94 11.06
N GLY A 31 10.86 -1.64 10.99
CA GLY A 31 11.90 -0.60 10.91
C GLY A 31 12.79 -0.79 9.68
N ARG A 32 14.00 -1.35 9.88
CA ARG A 32 14.97 -1.64 8.80
C ARG A 32 15.16 -3.13 8.52
N SER A 33 14.35 -4.00 9.14
CA SER A 33 14.54 -5.46 9.14
C SER A 33 13.68 -6.20 8.11
N HIS A 34 13.10 -5.52 7.12
CA HIS A 34 12.22 -6.15 6.12
C HIS A 34 12.83 -7.39 5.44
N THR A 35 14.10 -7.32 5.03
CA THR A 35 14.77 -8.45 4.36
C THR A 35 14.98 -9.66 5.27
N GLN A 36 15.07 -9.44 6.59
CA GLN A 36 15.24 -10.50 7.58
C GLN A 36 13.89 -11.12 7.98
N LEU A 37 12.81 -10.33 7.96
CA LEU A 37 11.49 -10.76 8.44
C LEU A 37 10.62 -11.38 7.35
N LEU A 38 10.70 -10.87 6.11
CA LEU A 38 9.70 -11.16 5.07
C LEU A 38 9.56 -12.66 4.79
N MET A 39 10.64 -13.34 4.40
CA MET A 39 10.59 -14.77 4.05
C MET A 39 10.28 -15.66 5.25
N PRO A 40 10.83 -15.43 6.47
CA PRO A 40 10.38 -16.14 7.66
C PRO A 40 8.87 -16.02 7.93
N MET A 41 8.28 -14.83 7.76
CA MET A 41 6.83 -14.67 7.93
C MET A 41 6.04 -15.41 6.86
N VAL A 42 6.47 -15.37 5.59
CA VAL A 42 5.86 -16.14 4.51
C VAL A 42 5.89 -17.63 4.85
N HIS A 43 7.05 -18.16 5.23
CA HIS A 43 7.21 -19.56 5.55
C HIS A 43 6.31 -19.99 6.72
N ALA A 44 6.25 -19.18 7.77
CA ALA A 44 5.39 -19.43 8.92
C ALA A 44 3.90 -19.47 8.53
N LEU A 45 3.43 -18.59 7.63
CA LEU A 45 2.05 -18.63 7.12
C LEU A 45 1.78 -19.88 6.27
N MET A 46 2.69 -20.22 5.35
CA MET A 46 2.53 -21.40 4.49
C MET A 46 2.47 -22.69 5.33
N GLN A 47 3.34 -22.82 6.33
CA GLN A 47 3.32 -23.93 7.29
C GLN A 47 2.02 -23.95 8.10
N GLN A 48 1.58 -22.80 8.63
CA GLN A 48 0.34 -22.70 9.41
C GLN A 48 -0.90 -23.11 8.59
N ALA A 49 -0.92 -22.80 7.29
CA ALA A 49 -1.98 -23.21 6.39
C ALA A 49 -1.86 -24.66 5.89
N GLY A 50 -0.73 -25.33 6.15
CA GLY A 50 -0.48 -26.70 5.69
C GLY A 50 -0.37 -26.83 4.18
N ILE A 51 0.05 -25.77 3.46
CA ILE A 51 0.21 -25.79 2.01
C ILE A 51 1.65 -25.47 1.58
N GLY A 52 2.08 -26.07 0.46
CA GLY A 52 3.34 -25.76 -0.21
C GLY A 52 3.21 -24.62 -1.22
N PHE A 53 4.33 -23.98 -1.55
CA PHE A 53 4.37 -22.87 -2.52
C PHE A 53 3.81 -23.22 -3.91
N ALA A 54 4.01 -24.45 -4.38
CA ALA A 54 3.49 -24.91 -5.67
C ALA A 54 1.95 -24.90 -5.74
N GLN A 55 1.27 -24.86 -4.60
CA GLN A 55 -0.20 -24.80 -4.51
C GLN A 55 -0.75 -23.36 -4.57
N LEU A 56 0.11 -22.34 -4.64
CA LEU A 56 -0.35 -20.96 -4.83
C LEU A 56 -0.88 -20.78 -6.26
N ASP A 57 -2.01 -20.07 -6.37
CA ASP A 57 -2.63 -19.72 -7.65
C ASP A 57 -2.06 -18.40 -8.18
N ALA A 58 -1.71 -17.47 -7.29
CA ALA A 58 -1.13 -16.15 -7.62
C ALA A 58 -0.36 -15.56 -6.44
N ILE A 59 0.43 -14.52 -6.72
CA ILE A 59 1.17 -13.75 -5.70
C ILE A 59 0.90 -12.26 -5.85
N ALA A 60 0.47 -11.60 -4.78
CA ALA A 60 0.17 -10.18 -4.75
C ALA A 60 1.28 -9.39 -4.05
N CYS A 61 1.53 -8.16 -4.52
CA CYS A 61 2.56 -7.28 -4.01
C CYS A 61 2.04 -5.87 -3.77
N GLY A 62 2.40 -5.30 -2.62
CA GLY A 62 2.30 -3.87 -2.39
C GLY A 62 3.32 -3.13 -3.25
N ILE A 63 2.84 -2.48 -4.32
CA ILE A 63 3.72 -1.78 -5.27
C ILE A 63 4.00 -0.33 -4.87
N GLY A 64 3.60 0.07 -3.66
CA GLY A 64 3.70 1.43 -3.16
C GLY A 64 2.44 2.26 -3.46
N PRO A 65 2.50 3.57 -3.23
CA PRO A 65 3.70 4.34 -2.89
C PRO A 65 4.20 4.09 -1.45
N GLY A 66 5.48 4.42 -1.20
CA GLY A 66 6.15 4.18 0.07
C GLY A 66 7.66 4.42 0.03
N SER A 67 8.40 3.78 0.92
CA SER A 67 9.87 3.75 0.97
C SER A 67 10.46 3.18 -0.32
N PHE A 68 11.41 3.92 -0.90
CA PHE A 68 12.10 3.53 -2.13
C PHE A 68 12.75 2.13 -2.06
N ALA A 69 13.38 1.83 -0.92
CA ALA A 69 14.02 0.54 -0.68
C ALA A 69 12.97 -0.53 -0.33
N GLY A 70 12.02 -0.19 0.54
CA GLY A 70 10.97 -1.09 1.01
C GLY A 70 10.15 -1.68 -0.13
N VAL A 71 9.63 -0.84 -1.03
CA VAL A 71 8.82 -1.30 -2.17
C VAL A 71 9.62 -2.24 -3.09
N ARG A 72 10.91 -1.96 -3.32
CA ARG A 72 11.76 -2.80 -4.17
C ARG A 72 12.06 -4.17 -3.55
N ILE A 73 12.18 -4.26 -2.23
CA ILE A 73 12.34 -5.54 -1.53
C ILE A 73 11.13 -6.42 -1.81
N GLY A 74 9.92 -5.90 -1.58
CA GLY A 74 8.67 -6.63 -1.81
C GLY A 74 8.51 -7.06 -3.26
N VAL A 75 8.68 -6.13 -4.21
CA VAL A 75 8.59 -6.44 -5.65
C VAL A 75 9.63 -7.48 -6.07
N GLY A 76 10.89 -7.34 -5.62
CA GLY A 76 11.94 -8.29 -5.95
C GLY A 76 11.66 -9.71 -5.46
N VAL A 77 11.17 -9.85 -4.23
CA VAL A 77 10.79 -11.15 -3.65
C VAL A 77 9.60 -11.75 -4.39
N VAL A 78 8.56 -10.95 -4.66
CA VAL A 78 7.38 -11.43 -5.41
C VAL A 78 7.76 -11.87 -6.81
N LYS A 79 8.58 -11.10 -7.53
CA LYS A 79 9.08 -11.51 -8.85
C LYS A 79 9.81 -12.84 -8.80
N GLY A 80 10.74 -13.00 -7.85
CA GLY A 80 11.51 -14.23 -7.71
C GLY A 80 10.62 -15.45 -7.44
N LEU A 81 9.64 -15.32 -6.54
CA LEU A 81 8.68 -16.39 -6.24
C LEU A 81 7.78 -16.69 -7.43
N ALA A 82 7.23 -15.68 -8.08
CA ALA A 82 6.31 -15.84 -9.19
C ALA A 82 6.98 -16.48 -10.40
N LEU A 83 8.21 -16.07 -10.72
CA LEU A 83 9.03 -16.65 -11.78
C LEU A 83 9.35 -18.13 -11.50
N ALA A 84 9.71 -18.46 -10.26
CA ALA A 84 10.05 -19.84 -9.88
C ALA A 84 8.83 -20.77 -9.88
N LEU A 85 7.63 -20.23 -9.63
CA LEU A 85 6.40 -21.01 -9.52
C LEU A 85 5.53 -20.96 -10.79
N ASP A 86 5.93 -20.18 -11.79
CA ASP A 86 5.16 -19.87 -13.00
C ASP A 86 3.73 -19.40 -12.65
N ARG A 87 3.64 -18.38 -11.79
CA ARG A 87 2.36 -17.85 -11.28
C ARG A 87 2.17 -16.37 -11.64
N PRO A 88 0.93 -15.95 -11.94
CA PRO A 88 0.63 -14.55 -12.17
C PRO A 88 0.80 -13.72 -10.90
N VAL A 89 1.09 -12.44 -11.10
CA VAL A 89 1.24 -11.46 -10.01
C VAL A 89 0.21 -10.36 -10.08
N ILE A 90 -0.17 -9.84 -8.91
CA ILE A 90 -1.08 -8.70 -8.78
C ILE A 90 -0.38 -7.57 -8.02
N GLY A 91 -0.21 -6.42 -8.66
CA GLY A 91 0.25 -5.21 -8.00
C GLY A 91 -0.91 -4.47 -7.34
N VAL A 92 -0.77 -4.11 -6.08
CA VAL A 92 -1.80 -3.38 -5.31
C VAL A 92 -1.20 -2.11 -4.72
N SER A 93 -1.94 -1.00 -4.84
CA SER A 93 -1.56 0.27 -4.21
C SER A 93 -1.55 0.13 -2.69
N SER A 94 -0.46 0.55 -2.05
CA SER A 94 -0.36 0.58 -0.60
C SER A 94 -1.37 1.57 0.03
N LEU A 95 -1.74 2.64 -0.68
CA LEU A 95 -2.82 3.56 -0.24
C LEU A 95 -4.20 2.89 -0.34
N ALA A 96 -4.46 2.08 -1.37
CA ALA A 96 -5.70 1.32 -1.47
C ALA A 96 -5.79 0.23 -0.39
N ALA A 97 -4.67 -0.45 -0.11
CA ALA A 97 -4.59 -1.42 1.00
C ALA A 97 -4.82 -0.74 2.36
N LEU A 98 -4.40 0.51 2.54
CA LEU A 98 -4.67 1.32 3.73
C LEU A 98 -6.15 1.72 3.85
N ALA A 99 -6.81 2.04 2.72
CA ALA A 99 -8.22 2.42 2.71
C ALA A 99 -9.16 1.24 3.01
N LYS A 100 -8.82 0.03 2.54
CA LYS A 100 -9.72 -1.11 2.52
C LYS A 100 -10.32 -1.49 3.88
N PRO A 101 -9.56 -1.61 4.99
CA PRO A 101 -10.15 -1.95 6.30
C PRO A 101 -11.16 -0.90 6.78
N VAL A 102 -10.94 0.37 6.43
CA VAL A 102 -11.82 1.48 6.82
C VAL A 102 -13.12 1.44 6.03
N LEU A 103 -13.04 1.13 4.74
CA LEU A 103 -14.23 0.90 3.90
C LEU A 103 -15.03 -0.32 4.36
N ASP A 104 -14.35 -1.42 4.74
CA ASP A 104 -14.98 -2.63 5.29
C ASP A 104 -15.70 -2.38 6.62
N ALA A 105 -15.22 -1.41 7.40
CA ALA A 105 -15.88 -0.96 8.62
C ALA A 105 -17.12 -0.08 8.36
N GLY A 106 -17.50 0.14 7.09
CA GLY A 106 -18.70 0.86 6.69
C GLY A 106 -18.50 2.36 6.43
N GLN A 107 -17.26 2.86 6.49
CA GLN A 107 -16.99 4.24 6.09
C GLN A 107 -17.16 4.38 4.58
N ALA A 108 -17.94 5.37 4.13
CA ALA A 108 -18.18 5.57 2.70
C ALA A 108 -16.97 6.16 1.94
N ARG A 109 -16.16 6.96 2.62
CA ARG A 109 -15.07 7.74 2.02
C ARG A 109 -13.88 7.87 2.96
N VAL A 110 -12.67 7.69 2.41
CA VAL A 110 -11.42 7.62 3.16
C VAL A 110 -10.36 8.49 2.50
N LEU A 111 -9.66 9.29 3.30
CA LEU A 111 -8.48 10.05 2.90
C LEU A 111 -7.24 9.32 3.40
N CYS A 112 -6.39 8.89 2.47
CA CYS A 112 -5.18 8.14 2.77
C CYS A 112 -3.96 9.04 2.57
N ALA A 113 -3.12 9.13 3.60
CA ALA A 113 -1.86 9.87 3.53
C ALA A 113 -0.71 9.04 4.12
N ILE A 114 0.34 8.79 3.35
CA ILE A 114 1.60 8.21 3.85
C ILE A 114 2.67 9.29 3.81
N ASP A 115 3.45 9.47 4.88
CA ASP A 115 4.58 10.40 4.91
C ASP A 115 5.61 10.02 3.81
N ALA A 116 5.78 10.90 2.82
CA ALA A 116 6.71 10.71 1.70
C ALA A 116 8.09 11.32 1.99
N ARG A 117 8.32 11.82 3.21
CA ARG A 117 9.45 12.65 3.63
C ARG A 117 9.50 13.95 2.83
N MET A 118 10.49 14.80 3.13
CA MET A 118 10.75 16.05 2.40
C MET A 118 9.54 17.00 2.37
N ASN A 119 8.72 17.02 3.43
CA ASN A 119 7.51 17.83 3.53
C ASN A 119 6.47 17.51 2.44
N GLU A 120 6.40 16.26 2.01
CA GLU A 120 5.40 15.75 1.08
C GLU A 120 4.67 14.54 1.69
N VAL A 121 3.47 14.28 1.20
CA VAL A 121 2.71 13.07 1.47
C VAL A 121 2.37 12.37 0.17
N TYR A 122 2.33 11.03 0.22
CA TYR A 122 1.59 10.27 -0.76
C TYR A 122 0.12 10.32 -0.39
N TRP A 123 -0.68 10.91 -1.26
CA TRP A 123 -2.07 11.26 -0.99
C TRP A 123 -3.01 10.56 -1.98
N ALA A 124 -4.12 10.04 -1.49
CA ALA A 124 -5.23 9.58 -2.30
C ALA A 124 -6.54 9.67 -1.51
N ALA A 125 -7.65 9.69 -2.22
CA ALA A 125 -8.99 9.61 -1.64
C ALA A 125 -9.74 8.44 -2.26
N TYR A 126 -10.36 7.60 -1.43
CA TYR A 126 -11.05 6.39 -1.85
C TYR A 126 -12.52 6.39 -1.42
N GLY A 127 -13.38 5.87 -2.28
CA GLY A 127 -14.66 5.29 -1.91
C GLY A 127 -14.63 3.78 -2.08
N ALA A 128 -15.79 3.13 -1.94
CA ALA A 128 -15.96 1.73 -2.31
C ALA A 128 -16.73 1.63 -3.65
N ASN A 129 -16.29 0.75 -4.53
CA ASN A 129 -17.10 0.36 -5.70
C ASN A 129 -18.22 -0.62 -5.28
N GLU A 130 -19.04 -1.04 -6.24
CA GLU A 130 -20.16 -1.97 -6.03
C GLU A 130 -19.76 -3.32 -5.41
N ARG A 131 -18.47 -3.67 -5.44
CA ARG A 131 -17.90 -4.91 -4.89
C ARG A 131 -17.20 -4.70 -3.55
N GLY A 132 -17.28 -3.50 -2.98
CA GLY A 132 -16.61 -3.15 -1.73
C GLY A 132 -15.09 -2.99 -1.87
N MET A 133 -14.56 -2.88 -3.09
CA MET A 133 -13.13 -2.62 -3.29
C MET A 133 -12.85 -1.11 -3.33
N PRO A 134 -11.66 -0.66 -2.90
CA PRO A 134 -11.32 0.75 -2.94
C PRO A 134 -11.33 1.25 -4.39
N ALA A 135 -12.01 2.37 -4.63
CA ALA A 135 -12.06 3.05 -5.91
C ALA A 135 -11.63 4.51 -5.74
N ASP A 136 -10.77 4.98 -6.64
CA ASP A 136 -10.23 6.34 -6.61
C ASP A 136 -11.35 7.38 -6.72
N ILE A 137 -11.44 8.25 -5.73
CA ILE A 137 -12.10 9.57 -5.85
C ILE A 137 -11.06 10.60 -6.27
N VAL A 138 -9.87 10.51 -5.67
CA VAL A 138 -8.66 11.24 -6.07
C VAL A 138 -7.55 10.22 -6.25
N SER A 139 -7.00 10.15 -7.47
CA SER A 139 -5.93 9.20 -7.77
C SER A 139 -4.66 9.48 -6.95
N PRO A 140 -3.85 8.43 -6.67
CA PRO A 140 -2.60 8.57 -5.93
C PRO A 140 -1.66 9.61 -6.52
N GLN A 141 -1.16 10.49 -5.66
CA GLN A 141 -0.19 11.55 -6.02
C GLN A 141 0.82 11.76 -4.88
N VAL A 142 1.91 12.47 -5.18
CA VAL A 142 2.83 13.01 -4.17
C VAL A 142 2.65 14.53 -4.15
N ILE A 143 2.38 15.09 -2.98
CA ILE A 143 1.99 16.50 -2.84
C ILE A 143 2.42 17.06 -1.49
N ALA A 144 2.65 18.38 -1.43
CA ALA A 144 2.84 19.06 -0.15
C ALA A 144 1.53 19.02 0.67
N PRO A 145 1.57 18.79 2.00
CA PRO A 145 0.36 18.67 2.83
C PRO A 145 -0.59 19.87 2.77
N ASP A 146 -0.05 21.07 2.59
CA ASP A 146 -0.79 22.34 2.48
C ASP A 146 -1.35 22.61 1.07
N ALA A 147 -0.87 21.87 0.05
CA ALA A 147 -1.33 21.96 -1.33
C ALA A 147 -2.42 20.94 -1.68
N VAL A 148 -2.83 20.09 -0.73
CA VAL A 148 -3.96 19.17 -0.91
C VAL A 148 -5.22 19.96 -1.27
N GLU A 149 -5.87 19.56 -2.36
CA GLU A 149 -7.13 20.19 -2.77
C GLU A 149 -8.28 19.85 -1.80
N PRO A 150 -9.18 20.80 -1.51
CA PRO A 150 -10.36 20.55 -0.70
C PRO A 150 -11.21 19.40 -1.26
N VAL A 151 -11.65 18.49 -0.39
CA VAL A 151 -12.56 17.41 -0.77
C VAL A 151 -14.00 17.77 -0.42
N GLY A 152 -14.90 17.62 -1.40
CA GLY A 152 -16.30 18.02 -1.26
C GLY A 152 -17.21 16.96 -0.63
N GLY A 153 -18.02 17.38 0.34
CA GLY A 153 -19.19 16.68 0.84
C GLY A 153 -18.94 15.39 1.64
N GLY A 154 -19.94 15.00 2.43
CA GLY A 154 -19.91 13.77 3.24
C GLY A 154 -18.93 13.81 4.41
N CYS A 155 -18.95 12.74 5.19
CA CYS A 155 -18.01 12.52 6.29
C CYS A 155 -16.90 11.57 5.83
N TRP A 156 -15.67 11.87 6.21
CA TRP A 156 -14.47 11.15 5.76
C TRP A 156 -13.73 10.55 6.95
N ALA A 157 -13.22 9.33 6.82
CA ALA A 157 -12.16 8.87 7.71
C ALA A 157 -10.80 9.27 7.12
N ALA A 158 -9.81 9.52 7.97
CA ALA A 158 -8.46 9.87 7.56
C ALA A 158 -7.46 8.88 8.17
N VAL A 159 -6.63 8.26 7.33
CA VAL A 159 -5.72 7.20 7.77
C VAL A 159 -4.34 7.29 7.15
N GLY A 160 -3.33 6.91 7.92
CA GLY A 160 -1.94 6.77 7.49
C GLY A 160 -0.98 7.76 8.14
N THR A 161 0.31 7.44 8.06
CA THR A 161 1.38 8.20 8.74
C THR A 161 1.52 9.65 8.31
N GLY A 162 1.03 10.01 7.11
CA GLY A 162 0.95 11.39 6.67
C GLY A 162 0.02 12.22 7.56
N TRP A 163 -1.09 11.64 8.02
CA TRP A 163 -1.99 12.27 8.98
C TRP A 163 -1.39 12.35 10.39
N GLY A 164 -0.52 11.42 10.78
CA GLY A 164 0.20 11.53 12.06
C GLY A 164 1.28 12.63 12.04
N THR A 165 1.90 12.86 10.87
CA THR A 165 3.02 13.81 10.73
C THR A 165 2.54 15.24 10.41
N TYR A 166 1.49 15.38 9.60
CA TYR A 166 1.05 16.64 9.01
C TYR A 166 -0.44 16.92 9.27
N GLU A 167 -0.97 16.47 10.42
CA GLU A 167 -2.41 16.52 10.71
C GLU A 167 -3.00 17.93 10.52
N THR A 168 -2.34 18.95 11.09
CA THR A 168 -2.85 20.32 11.05
C THR A 168 -2.95 20.85 9.62
N GLN A 169 -1.92 20.63 8.80
CA GLN A 169 -1.89 21.05 7.41
C GLN A 169 -2.95 20.31 6.59
N LEU A 170 -3.02 18.98 6.73
CA LEU A 170 -3.95 18.15 5.98
C LEU A 170 -5.42 18.44 6.34
N ARG A 171 -5.72 18.70 7.62
CA ARG A 171 -7.06 19.12 8.06
C ARG A 171 -7.46 20.45 7.44
N ALA A 172 -6.53 21.42 7.44
CA ALA A 172 -6.80 22.74 6.88
C ALA A 172 -6.99 22.69 5.35
N ALA A 173 -6.08 22.02 4.63
CA ALA A 173 -6.06 21.97 3.18
C ALA A 173 -7.20 21.12 2.59
N SER A 174 -7.45 19.92 3.14
CA SER A 174 -8.52 19.04 2.65
C SER A 174 -9.92 19.60 2.93
N ALA A 175 -10.07 20.52 3.90
CA ALA A 175 -11.35 21.08 4.35
C ALA A 175 -12.43 20.01 4.65
N ALA A 176 -12.01 18.79 4.94
CA ALA A 176 -12.89 17.63 5.07
C ALA A 176 -13.57 17.60 6.44
N GLN A 177 -14.85 17.22 6.48
CA GLN A 177 -15.49 16.79 7.72
C GLN A 177 -14.99 15.39 8.07
N LEU A 178 -14.15 15.28 9.12
CA LEU A 178 -13.54 14.01 9.51
C LEU A 178 -14.34 13.29 10.61
N SER A 179 -14.68 12.02 10.40
CA SER A 179 -15.25 11.12 11.43
C SER A 179 -14.20 10.65 12.44
N GLY A 180 -12.94 10.59 12.00
CA GLY A 180 -11.80 10.18 12.81
C GLY A 180 -10.50 10.26 12.02
N VAL A 181 -9.38 10.30 12.76
CA VAL A 181 -8.03 10.25 12.21
C VAL A 181 -7.28 9.12 12.88
N ASP A 182 -6.71 8.21 12.09
CA ASP A 182 -5.67 7.27 12.53
C ASP A 182 -4.36 7.60 11.82
N GLY A 183 -3.54 8.43 12.46
CA GLY A 183 -2.22 8.80 11.99
C GLY A 183 -1.15 7.71 12.13
N THR A 184 -1.50 6.54 12.66
CA THR A 184 -0.59 5.41 12.90
C THR A 184 -0.84 4.20 12.00
N ALA A 185 -1.93 4.22 11.24
CA ALA A 185 -2.28 3.14 10.32
C ALA A 185 -1.18 2.90 9.27
N LEU A 186 -0.88 1.63 9.03
CA LEU A 186 0.06 1.18 8.00
C LEU A 186 -0.64 0.20 7.05
N PRO A 187 -0.21 0.09 5.78
CA PRO A 187 -0.72 -0.90 4.85
C PRO A 187 -0.56 -2.33 5.39
N ASP A 188 -1.60 -3.14 5.26
CA ASP A 188 -1.62 -4.52 5.75
C ASP A 188 -1.90 -5.49 4.60
N ALA A 189 -1.06 -6.52 4.49
CA ALA A 189 -1.20 -7.56 3.47
C ALA A 189 -2.56 -8.29 3.51
N ARG A 190 -3.28 -8.30 4.65
CA ARG A 190 -4.64 -8.84 4.76
C ARG A 190 -5.63 -8.03 3.93
N ALA A 191 -5.51 -6.72 3.91
CA ALA A 191 -6.29 -5.88 3.01
C ALA A 191 -5.85 -6.09 1.55
N LEU A 192 -4.54 -6.19 1.34
CA LEU A 192 -3.94 -6.39 0.02
C LEU A 192 -4.44 -7.68 -0.66
N VAL A 193 -4.48 -8.80 0.07
CA VAL A 193 -4.91 -10.08 -0.50
C VAL A 193 -6.39 -10.06 -0.90
N LEU A 194 -7.24 -9.30 -0.20
CA LEU A 194 -8.65 -9.15 -0.55
C LEU A 194 -8.83 -8.39 -1.87
N ILE A 195 -8.07 -7.31 -2.06
CA ILE A 195 -8.05 -6.56 -3.32
C ILE A 195 -7.53 -7.46 -4.45
N ALA A 196 -6.44 -8.19 -4.21
CA ALA A 196 -5.85 -9.07 -5.20
C ALA A 196 -6.75 -10.23 -5.61
N LEU A 197 -7.50 -10.83 -4.66
CA LEU A 197 -8.48 -11.87 -4.97
C LEU A 197 -9.57 -11.36 -5.93
N GLU A 198 -10.04 -10.13 -5.74
CA GLU A 198 -11.06 -9.57 -6.61
C GLU A 198 -10.52 -9.29 -8.01
N GLU A 199 -9.32 -8.73 -8.13
CA GLU A 199 -8.68 -8.54 -9.43
C GLU A 199 -8.42 -9.86 -10.15
N LEU A 200 -7.98 -10.90 -9.43
CA LEU A 200 -7.78 -12.23 -10.00
C LEU A 200 -9.09 -12.87 -10.48
N ARG A 201 -10.21 -12.72 -9.73
CA ARG A 201 -11.53 -13.20 -10.17
C ARG A 201 -12.01 -12.55 -11.46
N ARG A 202 -11.54 -11.34 -11.76
CA ARG A 202 -11.85 -10.61 -13.00
C ARG A 202 -10.96 -11.04 -14.18
N GLY A 203 -10.10 -12.04 -13.99
CA GLY A 203 -9.11 -12.45 -14.98
C GLY A 203 -7.91 -11.50 -15.06
N GLY A 204 -7.74 -10.63 -14.05
CA GLY A 204 -6.55 -9.81 -13.91
C GLY A 204 -5.33 -10.63 -13.47
N GLY A 205 -4.21 -9.95 -13.33
CA GLY A 205 -2.90 -10.56 -13.11
C GLY A 205 -1.98 -10.27 -14.28
N MET A 206 -0.68 -10.26 -14.00
CA MET A 206 0.36 -10.01 -14.99
C MET A 206 1.51 -10.99 -14.81
N ASP A 207 2.40 -11.05 -15.79
CA ASP A 207 3.63 -11.81 -15.67
C ASP A 207 4.58 -11.15 -14.66
N ALA A 208 5.44 -11.95 -14.04
CA ALA A 208 6.40 -11.48 -13.04
C ALA A 208 7.27 -10.32 -13.56
N ASP A 209 7.66 -10.35 -14.84
CA ASP A 209 8.51 -9.33 -15.45
C ASP A 209 7.82 -7.95 -15.53
N ALA A 210 6.50 -7.93 -15.71
CA ALA A 210 5.69 -6.73 -15.81
C ALA A 210 5.46 -6.03 -14.45
N LEU A 211 5.66 -6.72 -13.32
CA LEU A 211 5.47 -6.12 -12.00
C LEU A 211 6.50 -5.02 -11.75
N VAL A 212 6.05 -3.78 -11.52
CA VAL A 212 6.96 -2.67 -11.24
C VAL A 212 6.46 -1.87 -10.04
N PRO A 213 7.37 -1.25 -9.26
CA PRO A 213 6.97 -0.27 -8.26
C PRO A 213 6.24 0.92 -8.89
N ALA A 214 5.21 1.42 -8.19
CA ALA A 214 4.50 2.64 -8.56
C ALA A 214 5.29 3.87 -8.07
N TYR A 215 6.14 4.44 -8.93
CA TYR A 215 6.86 5.68 -8.64
C TYR A 215 5.97 6.90 -8.92
N LEU A 216 5.51 7.56 -7.85
CA LEU A 216 4.75 8.82 -7.97
C LEU A 216 5.65 10.06 -7.98
N ARG A 217 6.89 9.94 -7.48
CA ARG A 217 7.86 11.04 -7.46
C ARG A 217 8.72 11.01 -8.73
N ASN A 218 8.43 11.91 -9.66
CA ASN A 218 9.16 12.03 -10.94
C ASN A 218 10.58 12.63 -10.79
N LYS A 219 10.90 13.30 -9.66
CA LYS A 219 12.22 13.87 -9.36
C LYS A 219 12.66 13.49 -7.95
N VAL A 220 13.58 12.55 -7.82
CA VAL A 220 14.08 12.07 -6.51
C VAL A 220 15.41 12.73 -6.10
N ALA A 221 16.02 13.51 -6.99
CA ALA A 221 17.25 14.25 -6.74
C ALA A 221 17.15 15.66 -7.32
N LEU A 222 17.52 16.65 -6.51
CA LEU A 222 17.86 17.98 -7.00
C LEU A 222 19.11 17.87 -7.86
N THR A 223 19.08 18.48 -9.04
CA THR A 223 20.27 18.72 -9.86
C THR A 223 21.32 19.47 -9.04
N LEU A 224 22.60 19.32 -9.38
CA LEU A 224 23.70 20.03 -8.69
C LEU A 224 23.46 21.56 -8.65
N SER A 225 22.83 22.12 -9.68
CA SER A 225 22.40 23.51 -9.74
C SER A 225 21.33 23.86 -8.71
N GLU A 226 20.30 23.02 -8.54
CA GLU A 226 19.25 23.22 -7.54
C GLU A 226 19.82 23.07 -6.11
N GLN A 227 20.77 22.14 -5.89
CA GLN A 227 21.47 22.00 -4.60
C GLN A 227 22.36 23.20 -4.27
N GLN A 228 22.99 23.81 -5.27
CA GLN A 228 23.83 25.00 -5.10
C GLN A 228 23.00 26.26 -4.84
N ALA A 229 21.81 26.39 -5.44
CA ALA A 229 20.90 27.49 -5.18
C ALA A 229 20.37 27.49 -3.74
N LEU A 230 20.01 26.31 -3.21
CA LEU A 230 19.57 26.12 -1.83
C LEU A 230 20.64 26.38 -0.76
N ARG A 231 21.93 26.38 -1.11
CA ARG A 231 23.04 26.72 -0.20
C ARG A 231 23.37 28.22 -0.18
N ARG A 232 22.77 29.00 -1.07
CA ARG A 232 23.06 30.44 -1.25
C ARG A 232 21.92 31.36 -0.79
N GLY A 233 20.77 30.81 -0.41
CA GLY A 233 19.67 31.52 0.25
C GLY A 233 19.57 31.11 1.71
#